data_AF-A0A2M8PFS4-F1
#
_entry.id   AF-A0A2M8PFS4-F1
#
_cell.length_a   1.000
_cell.length_b   1.000
_cell.length_c   1.000
_cell.angle_alpha   90.00
_cell.angle_beta   90.00
_cell.angle_gamma   90.00
#
_symmetry.space_group_name_H-M   'P 1'
#
loop_
_entity.id
_entity.type
_entity.pdbx_description
1 polymer ?
#
loop_
_entity_poly.entity_id
_entity_poly.type
_entity_poly.pdbx_seq_one_letter_code
_entity_poly.pdbx_strand_id
1 'polypeptide(L)'
;MINAGGALLLFALLASLLMLVQRTEAKKRRITFFFVLFGIYIVSAYGIFRMSGECPYTLFGRCALPQYVERARIVAYNTLNVALFSAILFNLLFWVLIGRYNPPGSSDDIRVLGLSD
;
A
#
# COMPACT_ATOMS: atom_id res chain seq x y z
N MET A 1 16.99 -10.26 6.34
CA MET A 1 17.01 -9.04 7.16
C MET A 1 15.99 -8.07 6.57
N ILE A 2 15.28 -7.32 7.41
CA ILE A 2 14.25 -6.36 7.00
C ILE A 2 14.54 -5.00 7.63
N ASN A 3 14.14 -3.92 6.97
CA ASN A 3 14.09 -2.59 7.58
C ASN A 3 12.74 -2.45 8.30
N ALA A 4 12.71 -2.63 9.61
CA ALA A 4 11.45 -2.63 10.38
C ALA A 4 10.68 -1.31 10.27
N GLY A 5 11.37 -0.17 10.29
CA GLY A 5 10.74 1.15 10.14
C GLY A 5 10.16 1.33 8.73
N GLY A 6 10.91 0.95 7.70
CA GLY A 6 10.43 0.94 6.31
C GLY A 6 9.24 0.01 6.11
N ALA A 7 9.26 -1.17 6.72
CA ALA A 7 8.15 -2.13 6.67
C ALA A 7 6.87 -1.54 7.29
N LEU A 8 6.98 -0.89 8.46
CA LEU A 8 5.84 -0.31 9.16
C LEU A 8 5.22 0.85 8.36
N LEU A 9 6.05 1.74 7.83
CA LEU A 9 5.60 2.86 7.01
C LEU A 9 4.93 2.37 5.71
N LEU A 10 5.55 1.44 5.00
CA LEU A 10 4.97 0.85 3.79
C LEU A 10 3.67 0.11 4.10
N PHE A 11 3.62 -0.64 5.20
CA PHE A 11 2.40 -1.31 5.64
C PHE A 11 1.26 -0.30 5.83
N ALA A 12 1.48 0.79 6.56
CA ALA A 12 0.45 1.79 6.81
C ALA A 12 -0.04 2.46 5.52
N LEU A 13 0.87 2.79 4.59
CA LEU A 13 0.51 3.38 3.30
C LEU A 13 -0.26 2.40 2.41
N LEU A 14 0.24 1.16 2.25
CA LEU A 14 -0.40 0.16 1.41
C LEU A 14 -1.75 -0.29 2.00
N ALA A 15 -1.84 -0.44 3.32
CA ALA A 15 -3.08 -0.81 3.99
C ALA A 15 -4.15 0.29 3.83
N SER A 16 -3.76 1.56 3.95
CA SER A 16 -4.68 2.69 3.76
C SER A 16 -5.14 2.82 2.31
N LEU A 17 -4.27 2.60 1.33
CA LEU A 17 -4.65 2.56 -0.09
C LEU A 17 -5.66 1.43 -0.39
N LEU A 18 -5.41 0.23 0.12
CA LEU A 18 -6.32 -0.91 -0.06
C LEU A 18 -7.70 -0.67 0.60
N MET A 19 -7.74 0.02 1.74
CA MET A 19 -8.98 0.39 2.42
C MET A 19 -9.88 1.28 1.57
N LEU A 20 -9.31 2.14 0.70
CA LEU A 20 -10.10 2.98 -0.21
C LEU A 20 -10.95 2.15 -1.16
N VAL A 21 -10.44 1.01 -1.64
CA VAL A 21 -11.20 0.08 -2.50
C VAL A 21 -12.41 -0.46 -1.76
N GLN A 22 -12.25 -0.80 -0.47
CA GLN A 22 -13.33 -1.39 0.33
C GLN A 22 -14.47 -0.40 0.62
N ARG A 23 -14.14 0.90 0.72
CA ARG A 23 -15.13 1.96 0.97
C ARG A 23 -15.74 2.57 -0.29
N THR A 24 -15.35 2.09 -1.47
CA THR A 24 -15.91 2.56 -2.73
C THR A 24 -17.21 1.81 -3.07
N GLU A 25 -18.20 2.55 -3.58
CA GLU A 25 -19.43 2.03 -4.19
C GLU A 25 -19.16 0.85 -5.12
N ALA A 26 -20.03 -0.17 -5.10
CA ALA A 26 -19.85 -1.38 -5.92
C ALA A 26 -19.66 -1.08 -7.42
N LYS A 27 -20.41 -0.09 -7.94
CA LYS A 27 -20.35 0.36 -9.34
C LYS A 27 -18.99 0.95 -9.73
N LYS A 28 -18.37 1.72 -8.83
CA LYS A 28 -17.10 2.42 -9.07
C LYS A 28 -15.87 1.64 -8.58
N ARG A 29 -16.07 0.57 -7.79
CA ARG A 29 -15.01 -0.22 -7.17
C ARG A 29 -13.96 -0.74 -8.14
N ARG A 30 -14.39 -1.16 -9.33
CA ARG A 30 -13.47 -1.66 -10.37
C ARG A 30 -12.51 -0.58 -10.86
N ILE A 31 -13.02 0.65 -11.06
CA ILE A 31 -12.19 1.80 -11.47
C ILE A 31 -11.24 2.18 -10.34
N THR A 32 -11.75 2.34 -9.11
CA THR A 32 -10.90 2.65 -7.95
C THR A 32 -9.81 1.60 -7.73
N PHE A 33 -10.12 0.32 -7.95
CA PHE A 33 -9.13 -0.75 -7.84
C PHE A 33 -7.93 -0.54 -8.78
N PHE A 34 -8.15 -0.13 -10.03
CA PHE A 34 -7.05 0.17 -10.96
C PHE A 34 -6.21 1.36 -10.51
N PHE A 35 -6.85 2.44 -10.03
CA PHE A 35 -6.12 3.59 -9.49
C PHE A 35 -5.31 3.23 -8.25
N VAL A 36 -5.86 2.40 -7.36
CA VAL A 36 -5.16 1.94 -6.16
C VAL A 36 -4.00 1.02 -6.53
N LEU A 37 -4.15 0.10 -7.49
CA LEU A 37 -3.04 -0.72 -7.98
C LEU A 37 -1.91 0.14 -8.55
N PHE A 38 -2.25 1.18 -9.31
CA PHE A 38 -1.28 2.14 -9.82
C PHE A 38 -0.55 2.88 -8.67
N GLY A 39 -1.28 3.32 -7.65
CA GLY A 39 -0.70 3.92 -6.44
C GLY A 39 0.23 2.96 -5.69
N ILE A 40 -0.18 1.70 -5.51
CA ILE A 40 0.64 0.65 -4.89
C ILE A 40 1.94 0.45 -5.69
N TYR A 41 1.87 0.41 -7.02
CA TYR A 41 3.05 0.30 -7.87
C TYR A 41 4.01 1.47 -7.66
N ILE A 42 3.53 2.71 -7.69
CA ILE A 42 4.36 3.91 -7.47
C ILE A 42 5.02 3.88 -6.08
N VAL A 43 4.25 3.63 -5.03
CA VAL A 43 4.76 3.59 -3.65
C VAL A 43 5.80 2.49 -3.49
N SER A 44 5.56 1.33 -4.09
CA SER A 44 6.50 0.19 -4.05
C SER A 44 7.80 0.51 -4.78
N ALA A 45 7.71 1.07 -5.99
CA ALA A 45 8.87 1.47 -6.78
C ALA A 45 9.71 2.53 -6.05
N TYR A 46 9.05 3.54 -5.49
CA TYR A 46 9.71 4.57 -4.69
C TYR A 46 10.35 4.00 -3.41
N GLY A 47 9.68 3.09 -2.71
CA GLY A 47 10.21 2.43 -1.53
C GLY A 47 11.48 1.63 -1.82
N ILE A 48 11.49 0.85 -2.92
CA ILE A 48 12.67 0.12 -3.38
C ILE A 48 13.80 1.08 -3.73
N PHE A 49 13.50 2.13 -4.52
CA PHE A 49 14.49 3.14 -4.89
C PHE A 49 15.11 3.81 -3.65
N ARG A 50 14.29 4.20 -2.68
CA ARG A 50 14.78 4.86 -1.46
C ARG A 50 15.63 3.93 -0.61
N MET A 51 15.17 2.71 -0.35
CA MET A 51 15.90 1.76 0.50
C MET A 51 17.18 1.22 -0.15
N SER A 52 17.20 1.11 -1.48
CA SER A 52 18.41 0.71 -2.21
C SER A 52 19.44 1.84 -2.32
N GLY A 53 19.01 3.11 -2.24
CA GLY A 53 19.89 4.28 -2.27
C GLY A 53 20.47 4.70 -0.92
N GLU A 54 19.84 4.34 0.20
CA GLU A 54 20.37 4.63 1.54
C GLU A 54 21.45 3.61 1.94
N CYS A 55 22.70 3.95 1.66
CA CYS A 55 23.84 3.15 2.06
C CYS A 55 24.50 3.81 3.29
N PRO A 56 24.49 3.17 4.49
CA PRO A 56 24.88 3.83 5.75
C PRO A 56 26.38 4.08 5.90
N TYR A 57 27.20 3.57 4.99
CA TYR A 57 28.66 3.72 5.02
C TYR A 57 29.12 4.73 3.96
N THR A 58 28.86 6.02 4.20
CA THR A 58 29.35 7.10 3.33
C THR A 58 30.87 7.30 3.41
N LEU A 59 31.49 6.90 4.52
CA LEU A 59 32.94 6.92 4.66
C LEU A 59 33.60 5.74 3.91
N PHE A 60 34.55 6.06 3.04
CA PHE A 60 35.46 5.15 2.32
C PHE A 60 34.95 4.44 1.05
N GLY A 61 33.88 4.91 0.39
CA GLY A 61 33.49 4.38 -0.93
C GLY A 61 33.06 2.91 -0.95
N ARG A 62 32.91 2.26 0.22
CA ARG A 62 32.48 0.86 0.35
C ARG A 62 31.08 0.61 -0.23
N CYS A 63 30.27 1.65 -0.36
CA CYS A 63 28.94 1.59 -0.98
C CYS A 63 28.95 1.37 -2.51
N ALA A 64 30.10 1.56 -3.18
CA ALA A 64 30.23 1.21 -4.60
C ALA A 64 30.54 -0.28 -4.81
N LEU A 65 30.82 -1.04 -3.75
CA LEU A 65 31.12 -2.47 -3.88
C LEU A 65 29.84 -3.26 -4.17
N PRO A 66 29.84 -4.14 -5.18
CA PRO A 66 28.64 -4.84 -5.65
C PRO A 66 27.95 -5.67 -4.56
N GLN A 67 28.73 -6.24 -3.63
CA GLN A 67 28.23 -7.04 -2.51
C GLN A 67 27.26 -6.28 -1.58
N TYR A 68 27.46 -4.98 -1.35
CA TYR A 68 26.60 -4.20 -0.46
C TYR A 68 25.33 -3.73 -1.18
N VAL A 69 25.41 -3.44 -2.48
CA VAL A 69 24.28 -3.05 -3.32
C VAL A 69 23.26 -4.19 -3.42
N GLU A 70 23.73 -5.42 -3.67
CA GLU A 70 22.85 -6.58 -3.75
C GLU A 70 22.20 -6.89 -2.41
N ARG A 71 22.95 -6.76 -1.30
CA ARG A 71 22.37 -6.93 0.04
C ARG A 71 21.28 -5.89 0.33
N ALA A 72 21.50 -4.62 -0.03
CA ALA A 72 20.50 -3.56 0.16
C ALA A 72 19.24 -3.82 -0.67
N ARG A 73 19.37 -4.27 -1.92
CA ARG A 73 18.23 -4.68 -2.76
C ARG A 73 17.44 -5.82 -2.13
N ILE A 74 18.12 -6.88 -1.66
CA ILE A 74 17.46 -8.01 -1.01
C ILE A 74 16.68 -7.55 0.23
N VAL A 75 17.26 -6.66 1.05
CA VAL A 75 16.55 -6.09 2.21
C VAL A 75 15.34 -5.27 1.77
N ALA A 76 15.46 -4.44 0.72
CA ALA A 76 14.36 -3.64 0.20
C ALA A 76 13.19 -4.50 -0.28
N TYR A 77 13.45 -5.52 -1.11
CA TYR A 77 12.41 -6.43 -1.60
C TYR A 77 11.75 -7.23 -0.48
N ASN A 78 12.52 -7.76 0.47
CA ASN A 78 11.96 -8.48 1.61
C ASN A 78 11.09 -7.57 2.49
N THR A 79 11.52 -6.33 2.70
CA THR A 79 10.77 -5.31 3.46
C THR A 79 9.44 -5.01 2.77
N LEU A 80 9.46 -4.78 1.45
CA LEU A 80 8.26 -4.55 0.65
C LEU A 80 7.31 -5.77 0.69
N ASN A 81 7.82 -6.98 0.51
CA ASN A 81 7.02 -8.20 0.51
C ASN A 81 6.30 -8.40 1.85
N VAL A 82 7.02 -8.19 2.96
CA VAL A 82 6.43 -8.29 4.30
C VAL A 82 5.34 -7.23 4.48
N ALA A 83 5.59 -5.99 4.08
CA ALA A 83 4.63 -4.88 4.20
C ALA A 83 3.38 -5.09 3.32
N LEU A 84 3.55 -5.55 2.09
CA LEU A 84 2.45 -5.82 1.16
C LEU A 84 1.60 -6.98 1.64
N PHE A 85 2.23 -8.09 2.06
CA PHE A 85 1.54 -9.25 2.58
C PHE A 85 0.73 -8.91 3.84
N SER A 86 1.34 -8.19 4.79
CA SER A 86 0.65 -7.77 6.00
C SER A 86 -0.50 -6.79 5.71
N ALA A 87 -0.33 -5.87 4.75
CA ALA A 87 -1.38 -4.94 4.34
C ALA A 87 -2.58 -5.66 3.70
N ILE A 88 -2.33 -6.65 2.84
CA ILE A 88 -3.37 -7.48 2.24
C ILE A 88 -4.08 -8.31 3.31
N LEU A 89 -3.33 -8.98 4.18
CA LEU A 89 -3.89 -9.79 5.26
C LEU A 89 -4.75 -8.93 6.20
N PHE A 90 -4.25 -7.77 6.60
CA PHE A 90 -4.99 -6.82 7.43
C PHE A 90 -6.29 -6.38 6.75
N ASN A 91 -6.23 -6.01 5.47
CA ASN A 91 -7.42 -5.62 4.72
C ASN A 91 -8.43 -6.76 4.57
N LEU A 92 -7.96 -7.98 4.35
CA LEU A 92 -8.82 -9.17 4.29
C LEU A 92 -9.51 -9.41 5.63
N LEU A 93 -8.75 -9.38 6.73
CA LEU A 93 -9.29 -9.54 8.08
C LEU A 93 -10.32 -8.45 8.39
N PHE A 94 -10.00 -7.18 8.08
CA PHE A 94 -10.93 -6.08 8.26
C PHE A 94 -12.22 -6.27 7.44
N TRP A 95 -12.10 -6.71 6.19
CA TRP A 95 -13.26 -6.99 5.34
C TRP A 95 -14.13 -8.10 5.93
N VAL A 96 -13.54 -9.21 6.38
CA VAL A 96 -14.25 -10.34 7.00
C VAL A 96 -14.95 -9.93 8.29
N LEU A 97 -14.26 -9.18 9.16
CA LEU A 97 -14.73 -8.87 10.50
C LEU A 97 -15.68 -7.68 10.57
N ILE A 98 -15.46 -6.63 9.75
CA ILE A 98 -16.18 -5.35 9.86
C ILE A 98 -16.82 -4.97 8.52
N GLY A 99 -16.10 -5.16 7.40
CA GLY A 99 -16.51 -4.66 6.08
C GLY A 99 -17.80 -5.24 5.53
N ARG A 100 -18.24 -6.43 5.99
CA ARG A 100 -19.49 -7.07 5.54
C ARG A 100 -20.76 -6.37 6.02
N TYR A 101 -20.72 -5.67 7.15
CA TYR A 101 -21.93 -5.19 7.82
C TYR A 101 -22.46 -3.85 7.28
N ASN A 102 -21.69 -3.12 6.48
CA ASN A 102 -22.10 -1.81 5.98
C ASN A 102 -21.54 -1.51 4.57
N PRO A 103 -22.12 -2.11 3.51
CA PRO A 103 -21.71 -1.78 2.15
C PRO A 103 -22.14 -0.34 1.81
N PRO A 104 -21.30 0.44 1.10
CA PRO A 104 -21.69 1.77 0.64
C PRO A 104 -22.88 1.66 -0.31
N GLY A 105 -23.97 2.36 0.02
CA GLY A 105 -25.17 2.43 -0.81
C GLY A 105 -24.89 3.03 -2.18
N SER A 106 -25.73 2.69 -3.16
CA SER A 106 -25.65 3.31 -4.48
C SER A 106 -26.17 4.74 -4.41
N SER A 107 -25.41 5.71 -4.94
CA SER A 107 -25.88 7.10 -5.06
C SER A 107 -27.18 7.23 -5.85
N ASP A 108 -27.42 6.31 -6.78
CA ASP A 108 -28.57 6.32 -7.69
C ASP A 108 -29.91 6.07 -6.96
N ASP A 109 -29.87 5.56 -5.72
CA ASP A 109 -31.06 5.21 -4.92
C ASP A 109 -31.34 6.23 -3.80
N ILE A 110 -30.50 7.27 -3.68
CA ILE A 110 -30.63 8.31 -2.65
C ILE A 110 -31.65 9.34 -3.14
N ARG A 111 -32.90 9.20 -2.69
CA ARG A 111 -33.94 10.21 -2.91
C ARG A 111 -33.81 11.33 -1.87
N VAL A 112 -33.39 12.52 -2.31
CA VAL A 112 -33.38 13.71 -1.46
C VAL A 112 -34.82 14.17 -1.24
N LEU A 113 -35.31 14.01 -0.01
CA LEU A 113 -36.63 14.52 0.38
C LEU A 113 -36.53 16.04 0.58
N GLY A 114 -37.32 16.81 -0.18
CA GLY A 114 -37.44 18.25 -0.01
C GLY A 114 -36.75 19.13 -1.05
N LEU A 115 -36.20 18.57 -2.14
CA LEU A 115 -35.88 19.37 -3.32
C LEU A 115 -37.18 19.60 -4.11
N SER A 116 -37.97 20.57 -3.68
CA SER A 116 -39.03 21.16 -4.52
C SER A 116 -38.35 21.90 -5.68
N ASP A 117 -38.77 21.58 -6.91
CA ASP A 117 -38.32 22.21 -8.16
C ASP A 117 -38.33 23.75 -8.10
#